data_AF-A0A7W1VTA4-F1
#
_entry.id   AF-A0A7W1VTA4-F1
#
_cell.length_a   1.000
_cell.length_b   1.000
_cell.length_c   1.000
_cell.angle_alpha   90.00
_cell.angle_beta   90.00
_cell.angle_gamma   90.00
#
_symmetry.space_group_name_H-M   'P 1'
#
loop_
_entity.id
_entity.type
_entity.pdbx_description
1 polymer ?
#
loop_
_entity_poly.entity_id
_entity_poly.type
_entity_poly.pdbx_seq_one_letter_code
_entity_poly.pdbx_strand_id
1 'polypeptide(L)'
;MTFLTKAEGGRDRPPVLTTPKLYRPHLVVGGGEYLGVIFLAAPEFIEPQQSFVATLGLAYHPQVDYSALVPGAEFTVREGARIVGRGRVTKR
;
A
#
# COMPACT_ATOMS: atom_id res chain seq x y z
N MET A 1 4.57 6.41 2.58
CA MET A 1 4.86 5.27 1.69
C MET A 1 5.40 5.79 0.37
N THR A 2 6.03 4.92 -0.41
CA THR A 2 6.73 5.25 -1.65
C THR A 2 6.50 4.14 -2.66
N PHE A 3 6.11 4.48 -3.89
CA PHE A 3 6.05 3.50 -4.99
C PHE A 3 7.41 3.40 -5.68
N LEU A 4 7.75 2.19 -6.10
CA LEU A 4 9.01 1.92 -6.80
C LEU A 4 8.96 2.38 -8.25
N THR A 5 10.12 2.64 -8.84
CA THR A 5 10.23 2.80 -10.30
C THR A 5 9.94 1.48 -11.01
N LYS A 6 9.65 1.54 -12.32
CA LYS A 6 9.54 0.34 -13.16
C LYS A 6 10.79 -0.54 -13.11
N ALA A 7 11.99 0.07 -13.12
CA ALA A 7 13.26 -0.65 -13.08
C ALA A 7 13.45 -1.46 -11.78
N GLU A 8 12.82 -1.02 -10.68
CA GLU A 8 12.84 -1.68 -9.37
C GLU A 8 11.63 -2.61 -9.15
N GLY A 9 10.82 -2.86 -10.18
CA GLY A 9 9.65 -3.75 -10.13
C GLY A 9 8.30 -3.04 -9.95
N GLY A 10 8.29 -1.71 -9.81
CA GLY A 10 7.10 -0.87 -9.74
C GLY A 10 6.28 -0.83 -11.04
N ARG A 11 5.20 -0.05 -11.04
CA ARG A 11 4.31 0.06 -12.20
C ARG A 11 4.93 0.95 -13.29
N ASP A 12 4.58 0.68 -14.54
CA ASP A 12 4.92 1.56 -15.68
C ASP A 12 4.17 2.90 -15.60
N ARG A 13 2.94 2.88 -15.07
CA ARG A 13 2.15 4.07 -14.76
C ARG A 13 1.67 4.02 -13.30
N PRO A 14 1.69 5.15 -12.57
CA PRO A 14 1.16 5.21 -11.22
C PRO A 14 -0.27 4.63 -11.13
N PRO A 15 -0.61 3.94 -10.03
CA PRO A 15 -1.98 3.52 -9.81
C PRO A 15 -2.86 4.74 -9.54
N VAL A 16 -4.11 4.70 -9.99
CA VAL A 16 -5.11 5.70 -9.60
C VAL A 16 -5.50 5.42 -8.16
N LEU A 17 -5.14 6.32 -7.24
CA LEU A 17 -5.36 6.13 -5.81
C LEU A 17 -6.72 6.68 -5.33
N THR A 18 -7.36 7.51 -6.15
CA THR A 18 -8.59 8.24 -5.84
C THR A 18 -9.77 7.76 -6.69
N THR A 19 -10.93 8.38 -6.53
CA THR A 19 -12.14 8.04 -7.30
C THR A 19 -11.94 8.27 -8.81
N PRO A 20 -12.65 7.53 -9.69
CA PRO A 20 -13.68 6.51 -9.39
C PRO A 20 -13.13 5.11 -9.09
N LYS A 21 -11.83 4.88 -9.25
CA LYS A 21 -11.20 3.56 -9.03
C LYS A 21 -10.24 3.60 -7.85
N LEU A 22 -10.71 3.17 -6.68
CA LEU A 22 -9.86 3.03 -5.51
C LEU A 22 -8.89 1.87 -5.71
N TYR A 23 -7.59 2.14 -5.59
CA TYR A 23 -6.55 1.13 -5.65
C TYR A 23 -6.64 0.15 -4.47
N ARG A 24 -6.57 -1.16 -4.75
CA ARG A 24 -6.77 -2.24 -3.75
C ARG A 24 -5.63 -3.26 -3.73
N PRO A 25 -4.44 -2.89 -3.24
CA PRO A 25 -3.32 -3.82 -3.14
C PRO A 25 -3.38 -4.67 -1.85
N HIS A 26 -2.33 -5.48 -1.66
CA HIS A 26 -2.02 -6.07 -0.37
C HIS A 26 -0.83 -5.35 0.29
N LEU A 27 -0.86 -5.26 1.61
CA LEU A 27 0.31 -4.95 2.43
C LEU A 27 0.89 -6.24 3.00
N VAL A 28 2.22 -6.33 3.06
CA VAL A 28 2.92 -7.45 3.72
C VAL A 28 3.93 -6.88 4.71
N VAL A 29 3.76 -7.20 5.99
CA VAL A 29 4.67 -6.84 7.10
C VAL A 29 5.62 -8.00 7.36
N GLY A 30 6.93 -7.77 7.39
CA GLY A 30 7.93 -8.79 7.75
C GLY A 30 7.93 -10.06 6.88
N GLY A 31 7.35 -10.04 5.67
CA GLY A 31 7.18 -11.23 4.84
C GLY A 31 6.04 -12.17 5.24
N GLY A 32 5.15 -11.73 6.14
CA GLY A 32 3.99 -12.49 6.59
C GLY A 32 2.81 -12.47 5.61
N GLU A 33 1.60 -12.38 6.16
CA GLU A 33 0.36 -12.49 5.38
C GLU A 33 0.12 -11.32 4.43
N TYR A 34 -0.68 -11.60 3.40
CA TYR A 34 -1.15 -10.64 2.42
C TYR A 34 -2.41 -9.93 2.93
N LEU A 35 -2.22 -8.74 3.47
CA LEU A 35 -3.29 -7.95 4.08
C LEU A 35 -3.93 -7.03 3.04
N GLY A 36 -5.13 -7.40 2.55
CA GLY A 36 -5.85 -6.60 1.55
C GLY A 36 -6.28 -5.24 2.09
N VAL A 37 -5.99 -4.16 1.37
CA VAL A 37 -6.33 -2.78 1.76
C VAL A 37 -6.99 -2.02 0.61
N ILE A 38 -7.66 -0.92 0.93
CA ILE A 38 -8.28 0.00 -0.05
C ILE A 38 -7.75 1.40 0.22
N PHE A 39 -7.27 2.11 -0.81
CA PHE A 39 -6.90 3.51 -0.67
C PHE A 39 -8.17 4.36 -0.51
N LEU A 40 -8.30 5.06 0.62
CA LEU A 40 -9.44 5.91 0.94
C LEU A 40 -9.12 7.39 0.72
N ALA A 41 -7.90 7.79 1.05
CA ALA A 41 -7.40 9.15 0.80
C ALA A 41 -5.90 9.10 0.49
N ALA A 42 -5.49 9.77 -0.57
CA ALA A 42 -4.10 9.92 -0.99
C ALA A 42 -3.99 11.16 -1.89
N PRO A 43 -2.78 11.67 -2.16
CA PRO A 43 -2.58 12.66 -3.20
C PRO A 43 -3.12 12.19 -4.55
N GLU A 44 -3.67 13.12 -5.33
CA GLU A 44 -4.16 12.84 -6.68
C GLU A 44 -3.02 12.43 -7.61
N PHE A 45 -1.85 13.06 -7.45
CA PHE A 45 -0.66 12.79 -8.22
C PHE A 45 0.44 12.27 -7.29
N ILE A 46 1.10 11.20 -7.74
CA ILE A 46 2.25 10.60 -7.07
C ILE A 46 3.33 10.31 -8.10
N GLU A 47 4.58 10.45 -7.68
CA GLU A 47 5.74 10.07 -8.49
C GLU A 47 6.44 8.86 -7.86
N PRO A 48 6.97 7.93 -8.68
CA PRO A 48 7.85 6.89 -8.18
C PRO A 48 9.02 7.48 -7.37
N GLN A 49 9.46 6.78 -6.34
CA GLN A 49 10.52 7.19 -5.40
C GLN A 49 10.20 8.42 -4.53
N GLN A 50 9.06 9.08 -4.73
CA GLN A 50 8.59 10.14 -3.85
C GLN A 50 7.71 9.59 -2.72
N SER A 51 8.02 9.97 -1.49
CA SER A 51 7.23 9.61 -0.32
C SER A 51 5.95 10.45 -0.21
N PHE A 52 4.84 9.79 0.14
CA PHE A 52 3.57 10.45 0.44
C PHE A 52 2.82 9.74 1.58
N VAL A 53 1.78 10.40 2.11
CA VAL A 53 0.89 9.85 3.15
C VAL A 53 -0.44 9.46 2.51
N ALA A 54 -0.97 8.31 2.91
CA ALA A 54 -2.29 7.84 2.49
C ALA A 54 -3.03 7.19 3.66
N THR A 55 -4.36 7.32 3.64
CA THR A 55 -5.27 6.61 4.54
C THR A 55 -5.80 5.38 3.83
N LEU A 56 -5.70 4.23 4.50
CA LEU A 56 -6.08 2.93 3.96
C LEU A 56 -7.22 2.34 4.79
N GLY A 57 -8.20 1.75 4.12
CA GLY A 57 -9.23 0.90 4.72
C GLY A 57 -8.81 -0.56 4.73
N LEU A 58 -9.24 -1.30 5.75
CA LEU A 58 -9.02 -2.74 5.88
C LEU A 58 -10.09 -3.49 5.08
N ALA A 59 -9.73 -4.05 3.93
CA ALA A 59 -10.70 -4.54 2.94
C ALA A 59 -11.58 -5.69 3.47
N TYR A 60 -11.05 -6.49 4.39
CA TYR A 60 -11.68 -7.72 4.89
C TYR A 60 -11.79 -7.73 6.42
N HIS A 61 -11.79 -6.56 7.07
CA HIS A 61 -12.04 -6.49 8.50
C HIS A 61 -13.53 -6.70 8.79
N PRO A 62 -13.92 -7.47 9.84
CA PRO A 62 -13.06 -8.11 10.87
C PRO A 62 -12.60 -9.54 10.55
N GLN A 63 -12.85 -10.08 9.35
CA GLN A 63 -12.60 -11.48 9.01
C GLN A 63 -11.11 -11.84 8.86
N VAL A 64 -10.26 -10.86 8.50
CA VAL A 64 -8.80 -11.01 8.41
C VAL A 64 -8.14 -10.30 9.60
N ASP A 65 -7.10 -10.92 10.16
CA ASP A 65 -6.32 -10.29 11.23
C ASP A 65 -5.33 -9.27 10.64
N TYR A 66 -5.51 -8.00 11.03
CA TYR A 66 -4.61 -6.90 10.67
C TYR A 66 -3.72 -6.47 11.84
N SER A 67 -3.62 -7.26 12.91
CA SER A 67 -2.84 -6.98 14.12
C SER A 67 -1.40 -6.53 13.82
N ALA A 68 -0.76 -7.10 12.79
CA ALA A 68 0.58 -6.73 12.35
C ALA A 68 0.76 -5.27 11.89
N LEU A 69 -0.32 -4.57 11.50
CA LEU A 69 -0.27 -3.16 11.10
C LEU A 69 -0.25 -2.23 12.32
N VAL A 70 0.80 -2.27 13.13
CA VAL A 70 1.00 -1.35 14.27
C VAL A 70 1.80 -0.11 13.86
N PRO A 71 1.61 1.06 14.50
CA PRO A 71 2.48 2.22 14.29
C PRO A 71 3.95 1.83 14.41
N GLY A 72 4.75 2.21 13.41
CA GLY A 72 6.15 1.81 13.32
C GLY A 72 6.42 0.63 12.39
N ALA A 73 5.43 -0.23 12.14
CA ALA A 73 5.61 -1.40 11.28
C ALA A 73 5.93 -0.98 9.85
N GLU A 74 7.02 -1.52 9.31
CA GLU A 74 7.36 -1.39 7.89
C GLU A 74 6.66 -2.48 7.08
N PHE A 75 6.20 -2.11 5.88
CA PHE A 75 5.49 -3.00 4.99
C PHE A 75 5.91 -2.82 3.54
N THR A 76 5.68 -3.87 2.75
CA THR A 76 5.70 -3.79 1.28
C THR A 76 4.28 -3.68 0.75
N VAL A 77 4.09 -2.89 -0.32
CA VAL A 77 2.85 -2.85 -1.10
C VAL A 77 3.01 -3.85 -2.24
N ARG A 78 2.07 -4.78 -2.39
CA ARG A 78 2.15 -5.87 -3.35
C ARG A 78 0.95 -5.96 -4.28
N GLU A 79 1.26 -6.30 -5.54
CA GLU A 79 0.32 -6.73 -6.57
C GLU A 79 0.67 -8.17 -6.97
N GLY A 80 -0.03 -9.14 -6.40
CA GLY A 80 0.40 -10.55 -6.45
C GLY A 80 1.77 -10.73 -5.80
N ALA A 81 2.68 -11.46 -6.45
CA ALA A 81 4.04 -11.66 -5.93
C ALA A 81 4.94 -10.41 -6.01
N ARG A 82 4.53 -9.39 -6.77
CA ARG A 82 5.36 -8.24 -7.10
C ARG A 82 5.32 -7.17 -6.01
N ILE A 83 6.49 -6.73 -5.54
CA ILE A 83 6.62 -5.55 -4.69
C ILE A 83 6.56 -4.32 -5.59
N VAL A 84 5.58 -3.45 -5.36
CA VAL A 84 5.40 -2.22 -6.14
C VAL A 84 5.67 -0.96 -5.31
N GLY A 85 5.75 -1.08 -3.99
CA GLY A 85 6.01 0.03 -3.09
C GLY A 85 6.42 -0.44 -1.70
N ARG A 86 6.82 0.50 -0.86
CA ARG A 86 7.18 0.27 0.54
C ARG A 86 6.61 1.39 1.41
N GLY A 87 6.41 1.12 2.69
CA GLY A 87 5.89 2.12 3.60
C GLY A 87 6.05 1.73 5.06
N ARG A 88 5.59 2.62 5.92
CA ARG A 88 5.57 2.46 7.36
C ARG A 88 4.22 2.94 7.89
N VAL A 89 3.64 2.19 8.81
CA VAL A 89 2.40 2.60 9.49
C VAL A 89 2.73 3.77 10.41
N THR A 90 2.05 4.91 10.24
CA THR A 90 2.23 6.11 11.07
C THR A 90 1.19 6.21 12.17
N LYS A 91 -0.02 5.71 11.91
CA LYS A 91 -1.16 5.70 12.83
C LYS A 91 -2.10 4.54 12.46
N ARG A 92 -2.79 3.98 13.45
CA ARG A 92 -3.88 3.01 13.29
C ARG A 92 -5.06 3.44 14.16
#